data_AF-A0A6I5A3P9-F1
#
_entry.id   AF-A0A6I5A3P9-F1
#
_cell.length_a   1.000
_cell.length_b   1.000
_cell.length_c   1.000
_cell.angle_alpha   90.00
_cell.angle_beta   90.00
_cell.angle_gamma   90.00
#
_symmetry.space_group_name_H-M   'P 1'
#
loop_
_entity.id
_entity.type
_entity.pdbx_description
1 polymer ?
#
loop_
_entity_poly.entity_id
_entity_poly.type
_entity_poly.pdbx_seq_one_letter_code
_entity_poly.pdbx_strand_id
1 'polypeptide(L)' 'MLTYIGEIAEAVPFVHRNTIRTHINEIFEQDKNLESDVIGDNVQIDGLVMKDAFYKKIAAKFDYDLWMLLH' A
#
# COMPACT_ATOMS: atom_id res chain seq x y z
N MET A 1 -1.47 -34.03 6.93
CA MET A 1 -0.80 -32.94 7.68
C MET A 1 -1.66 -31.70 7.51
N LEU A 2 -2.18 -31.15 8.60
CA LEU A 2 -2.96 -29.90 8.58
C LEU A 2 -1.99 -28.77 8.93
N THR A 3 -1.95 -27.72 8.13
CA THR A 3 -1.14 -26.51 8.36
C THR A 3 -2.09 -25.39 8.78
N TYR A 4 -1.79 -24.72 9.87
CA TYR A 4 -2.57 -23.61 10.39
C TYR A 4 -2.09 -22.29 9.79
N ILE A 5 -2.99 -21.31 9.61
CA ILE A 5 -2.66 -20.00 9.04
C ILE A 5 -1.53 -19.32 9.82
N GLY A 6 -1.52 -19.46 11.15
CA GLY A 6 -0.45 -18.89 11.99
C GLY A 6 0.94 -19.51 11.76
N GLU A 7 1.02 -20.69 11.14
CA GLU A 7 2.28 -21.35 10.79
C GLU A 7 2.85 -20.87 9.45
N ILE A 8 2.04 -20.19 8.64
CA ILE A 8 2.42 -19.63 7.33
C ILE A 8 2.27 -18.10 7.27
N ALA A 9 1.86 -17.47 8.37
CA ALA A 9 1.70 -16.02 8.45
C ALA A 9 3.06 -15.35 8.58
N GLU A 10 3.40 -14.52 7.59
CA GLU A 10 4.58 -13.65 7.63
C GLU A 10 4.21 -12.27 8.18
N ALA A 11 5.19 -11.59 8.79
CA ALA A 11 5.00 -10.23 9.26
C ALA A 11 4.82 -9.30 8.05
N VAL A 12 3.64 -8.70 7.93
CA VAL A 12 3.35 -7.66 6.95
C VAL A 12 3.67 -6.29 7.52
N PRO A 13 4.19 -5.36 6.70
CA PRO A 13 4.36 -3.97 7.11
C PRO A 13 3.01 -3.37 7.50
N PHE A 14 3.12 -2.34 8.35
CA PHE A 14 1.99 -1.69 8.97
C PHE A 14 2.21 -0.18 8.95
N VAL A 15 1.22 0.55 8.45
CA VAL A 15 1.25 2.01 8.37
C VAL A 15 0.06 2.64 9.06
N HIS A 16 0.29 3.78 9.69
CA HIS A 16 -0.81 4.55 10.27
C HIS A 16 -1.66 5.21 9.17
N ARG A 17 -2.94 5.47 9.47
CA ARG A 17 -3.86 6.14 8.52
C ARG A 17 -3.36 7.52 8.04
N ASN A 18 -2.55 8.18 8.86
CA ASN A 18 -1.99 9.51 8.59
C ASN A 18 -0.64 9.45 7.85
N THR A 19 -0.15 8.25 7.51
CA THR A 19 1.09 8.09 6.76
C THR A 19 0.98 8.78 5.40
N ILE A 20 1.98 9.61 5.09
CA ILE A 20 2.04 10.33 3.82
C ILE A 20 2.30 9.36 2.67
N ARG A 21 1.69 9.64 1.51
CA ARG A 21 1.74 8.75 0.34
C ARG A 21 3.16 8.47 -0.14
N THR A 22 4.09 9.41 0.00
CA THR A 22 5.50 9.21 -0.37
C THR A 22 6.15 8.10 0.44
N HIS A 23 5.80 7.97 1.72
CA HIS A 23 6.35 6.92 2.57
C HIS A 23 5.78 5.55 2.22
N ILE A 24 4.49 5.48 1.87
CA ILE A 24 3.88 4.25 1.33
C ILE A 24 4.57 3.83 0.02
N ASN A 25 4.92 4.79 -0.83
CA ASN A 25 5.68 4.51 -2.05
C ASN A 25 7.08 3.95 -1.75
N GLU A 26 7.80 4.55 -0.80
CA GLU A 26 9.12 4.07 -0.35
C GLU A 26 9.07 2.62 0.12
N ILE A 27 8.01 2.22 0.85
CA ILE A 27 7.82 0.83 1.30
C ILE A 27 7.72 -0.12 0.10
N PHE A 28 6.90 0.20 -0.90
CA PHE A 28 6.76 -0.61 -2.12
C PHE A 28 7.99 -0.60 -3.03
N GLU A 29 8.85 0.41 -2.94
CA GLU A 29 10.11 0.48 -3.65
C GLU A 29 11.23 -0.33 -2.96
N GLN A 30 11.24 -0.33 -1.63
CA GLN A 30 12.17 -1.10 -0.80
C GLN A 30 11.90 -2.60 -0.90
N ASP A 31 10.62 -3.00 -0.89
CA ASP A 31 10.22 -4.39 -1.15
C ASP A 31 9.37 -4.49 -2.43
N LYS A 32 10.02 -4.96 -3.49
CA LYS A 32 9.39 -5.11 -4.81
C LYS A 32 8.35 -6.23 -4.86
N ASN A 33 8.43 -7.21 -3.96
CA ASN A 33 7.51 -8.35 -3.91
C ASN A 33 6.31 -8.10 -2.99
N LEU A 34 6.35 -7.01 -2.21
CA LEU A 34 5.23 -6.61 -1.38
C LEU A 34 4.07 -6.11 -2.26
N GLU A 35 2.93 -6.77 -2.15
CA GLU A 35 1.72 -6.42 -2.91
C GLU A 35 0.72 -5.55 -2.11
N SER A 36 0.88 -5.49 -0.80
CA SER A 36 -0.02 -4.73 0.07
C SER A 36 0.62 -4.31 1.38
N ASP A 37 0.11 -3.22 1.95
CA ASP A 37 0.48 -2.71 3.26
C ASP A 37 -0.77 -2.53 4.12
N VAL A 38 -0.70 -2.91 5.40
CA VAL A 38 -1.86 -2.85 6.31
C VAL A 38 -1.96 -1.46 6.92
N ILE A 39 -3.15 -0.88 6.89
CA ILE A 39 -3.42 0.39 7.57
C ILE A 39 -3.99 0.09 8.95
N GLY A 40 -3.42 0.69 9.99
CA GLY A 40 -4.01 0.70 11.32
C GLY A 40 -3.02 1.11 12.41
N ASP A 41 -3.31 0.65 13.62
CA ASP A 41 -2.33 0.57 14.72
C ASP A 41 -2.27 -0.85 15.35
N ASN A 42 -1.52 -0.98 16.45
CA ASN A 42 -1.34 -2.24 17.18
C ASN A 42 -2.65 -2.81 17.78
N VAL A 43 -3.74 -2.05 17.79
CA VAL A 43 -5.02 -2.41 18.41
C VAL A 43 -6.12 -2.60 17.36
N GLN A 44 -6.04 -1.88 16.24
CA GLN A 44 -7.08 -1.85 15.23
C GLN A 44 -6.49 -1.86 13.81
N ILE A 45 -7.04 -2.76 12.97
CA ILE A 45 -6.83 -2.75 11.52
C ILE A 45 -7.93 -1.87 10.90
N ASP A 46 -7.51 -0.80 10.23
CA ASP A 46 -8.37 0.13 9.51
C ASP A 46 -8.64 -0.31 8.07
N GLY A 47 -7.68 -1.01 7.45
CA GLY A 47 -7.81 -1.46 6.07
C GLY A 47 -6.49 -1.91 5.45
N LEU A 48 -6.46 -1.91 4.12
CA LEU A 48 -5.35 -2.41 3.31
C LEU A 48 -5.10 -1.46 2.14
N VAL A 49 -3.83 -1.13 1.90
CA VAL A 49 -3.39 -0.47 0.67
C VAL A 49 -2.82 -1.52 -0.26
N MET A 50 -3.52 -1.77 -1.37
CA MET A 50 -2.98 -2.59 -2.46
C MET A 50 -2.06 -1.74 -3.34
N LYS A 51 -0.89 -2.30 -3.69
CA LYS A 51 0.13 -1.64 -4.52
C LYS A 51 -0.42 -1.21 -5.89
N ASP A 52 -1.19 -2.09 -6.53
CA ASP A 52 -1.83 -1.82 -7.82
C ASP A 52 -2.81 -0.64 -7.76
N ALA A 53 -3.67 -0.61 -6.75
CA ALA A 53 -4.65 0.45 -6.52
C ALA A 53 -3.98 1.77 -6.15
N PHE A 54 -2.88 1.71 -5.40
CA PHE A 54 -2.05 2.86 -5.05
C PHE A 54 -1.45 3.50 -6.31
N TYR A 55 -0.74 2.73 -7.14
CA TYR A 55 -0.13 3.25 -8.36
C TYR A 55 -1.17 3.68 -9.41
N LYS A 56 -2.30 2.98 -9.52
CA LYS A 56 -3.39 3.40 -10.40
C LYS A 56 -3.94 4.79 -10.03
N LYS A 57 -4.06 5.10 -8.74
CA LYS A 57 -4.47 6.43 -8.28
C LYS A 57 -3.42 7.51 -8.53
N ILE A 58 -2.14 7.15 -8.41
CA ILE A 58 -1.04 8.06 -8.75
C ILE A 58 -1.07 8.37 -10.25
N ALA A 59 -1.10 7.35 -11.10
CA ALA A 59 -1.14 7.50 -12.55
C ALA A 59 -2.34 8.33 -13.02
N ALA A 60 -3.54 8.04 -12.49
CA ALA A 60 -4.74 8.83 -12.81
C ALA A 60 -4.61 10.32 -12.45
N LYS A 61 -3.89 10.64 -11.37
CA LYS A 61 -3.61 12.03 -11.01
C LYS A 61 -2.61 12.67 -11.98
N PHE A 62 -1.54 11.96 -12.33
CA PHE A 62 -0.56 12.46 -13.29
C PHE A 62 -1.16 12.68 -14.68
N ASP A 63 -1.98 11.76 -15.16
CA ASP A 63 -2.68 11.88 -16.44
C ASP A 63 -3.62 13.10 -16.44
N TYR A 64 -4.35 13.31 -15.35
CA TYR A 64 -5.20 14.48 -15.16
C TYR A 64 -4.39 15.79 -15.14
N ASP A 65 -3.32 15.84 -14.36
CA ASP A 65 -2.45 17.02 -14.25
C ASP A 65 -1.80 17.35 -15.60
N LEU A 66 -1.41 16.33 -16.38
CA LEU A 66 -0.86 16.51 -17.73
C LEU A 66 -1.92 17.04 -18.71
N TRP A 67 -3.15 16.50 -18.67
CA TRP A 67 -4.25 16.95 -19.51
C TRP A 67 -4.59 18.43 -19.26
N MET A 68 -4.65 18.84 -17.98
CA MET A 68 -4.87 20.22 -17.54
C MET A 68 -3.78 21.20 -17.96
N LEU A 69 -2.55 20.72 -18.18
CA LEU A 69 -1.42 21.57 -18.59
C LEU A 69 -1.36 21.77 -20.11
N LEU A 70 -1.97 20.87 -20.87
CA LEU A 70 -1.96 20.85 -22.34
C LEU A 70 -3.21 21.47 -22.99
N HIS A 71 -4.24 21.81 -22.20
CA HIS A 71 -5.52 22.40 -22.66
C HIS A 71 -5.85 23.64 -21.84
#